data_AF-A0A2D8GCE5-F1
#
_entry.id   AF-A0A2D8GCE5-F1
#
_cell.length_a   1.000
_cell.length_b   1.000
_cell.length_c   1.000
_cell.angle_alpha   90.00
_cell.angle_beta   90.00
_cell.angle_gamma   90.00
#
_symmetry.space_group_name_H-M   'P 1'
#
loop_
_entity.id
_entity.type
_entity.pdbx_description
1 polymer ?
#
loop_
_entity_poly.entity_id
_entity_poly.type
_entity_poly.pdbx_seq_one_letter_code
_entity_poly.pdbx_strand_id
1 'polypeptide(L)'
;MTTKQLRSKYGPDTVIQKINLFYEKNYDKIKSCISDKSSPINKYKDAHQLSFLESSSNNKNRLINDLLSSLKDATYFMLLSKKERLNTTQKMRAYYSGLINNYLERVKILVQDPELLAPKQLNDPIAKHKGVATVFDILGIIKKDLELEQKYRKKMPRAGHLTGLQISLGKFFYKLRLSGIIQKDQITIIQNLFKSFDVDWEEGDRENIKLSLQNPAIEYFEKMRLDVQNISNYHYPKSLNDKIIINMIEQNVIFKKRVRRF
;
A
#
# COMPACT_ATOMS: atom_id res chain seq x y z
N MET A 1 -0.17 -7.48 24.24
CA MET A 1 -0.40 -6.05 23.95
C MET A 1 -1.61 -5.91 23.03
N THR A 2 -2.61 -5.08 23.37
CA THR A 2 -3.81 -4.86 22.55
C THR A 2 -3.52 -3.94 21.36
N THR A 3 -4.42 -3.92 20.35
CA THR A 3 -4.29 -2.97 19.23
C THR A 3 -4.34 -1.51 19.70
N LYS A 4 -5.14 -1.20 20.73
CA LYS A 4 -5.18 0.13 21.34
C LYS A 4 -3.82 0.51 21.94
N GLN A 5 -3.18 -0.41 22.67
CA GLN A 5 -1.85 -0.19 23.23
C GLN A 5 -0.78 0.02 22.14
N LEU A 6 -0.82 -0.75 21.05
CA LEU A 6 0.09 -0.54 19.91
C LEU A 6 -0.11 0.84 19.28
N ARG A 7 -1.36 1.26 19.10
CA ARG A 7 -1.69 2.59 18.57
C ARG A 7 -1.19 3.70 19.48
N SER A 8 -1.39 3.59 20.79
CA SER A 8 -0.84 4.56 21.76
C SER A 8 0.68 4.60 21.75
N LYS A 9 1.36 3.44 21.68
CA LYS A 9 2.82 3.35 21.67
C LYS A 9 3.45 3.99 20.43
N TYR A 10 2.88 3.74 19.26
CA TYR A 10 3.47 4.14 17.98
C TYR A 10 2.75 5.32 17.31
N GLY A 11 1.72 5.91 17.91
CA GLY A 11 0.99 7.08 17.39
C GLY A 11 0.82 7.18 15.86
N PRO A 12 0.33 6.12 15.18
CA PRO A 12 0.22 6.10 13.71
C PRO A 12 -0.82 7.11 13.21
N ASP A 13 -1.85 7.40 14.00
CA ASP A 13 -2.92 8.32 13.62
C ASP A 13 -2.39 9.74 13.43
N THR A 14 -1.47 10.19 14.29
CA THR A 14 -0.79 11.49 14.14
C THR A 14 0.00 11.56 12.83
N VAL A 15 0.65 10.46 12.43
CA VAL A 15 1.36 10.40 11.15
C VAL A 15 0.38 10.50 9.98
N ILE A 16 -0.73 9.75 10.03
CA ILE A 16 -1.76 9.78 8.98
C ILE A 16 -2.42 11.16 8.87
N GLN A 17 -2.72 11.80 10.00
CA GLN A 17 -3.23 13.17 10.03
C GLN A 17 -2.25 14.16 9.41
N LYS A 18 -0.96 14.08 9.77
CA LYS A 18 0.08 14.92 9.16
C LYS A 18 0.19 14.69 7.65
N ILE A 19 0.11 13.44 7.18
CA ILE A 19 0.10 13.13 5.74
C ILE A 19 -1.06 13.85 5.04
N ASN A 20 -2.28 13.77 5.59
CA ASN A 20 -3.44 14.44 5.01
C ASN A 20 -3.25 15.96 4.98
N LEU A 21 -2.89 16.55 6.12
CA LEU A 21 -2.70 17.99 6.26
C LEU A 21 -1.60 18.53 5.33
N PHE A 22 -0.48 17.80 5.21
CA PHE A 22 0.63 18.21 4.36
C PHE A 22 0.25 18.14 2.89
N TYR A 23 -0.49 17.10 2.49
CA TYR A 23 -0.98 16.97 1.13
C TYR A 23 -1.98 18.08 0.78
N GLU A 24 -2.97 18.34 1.63
CA GLU A 24 -3.98 19.38 1.41
C GLU A 24 -3.34 20.76 1.32
N LYS A 25 -2.45 21.12 2.25
CA LYS A 25 -1.75 22.41 2.24
C LYS A 25 -0.87 22.64 1.02
N ASN A 26 -0.39 21.58 0.39
CA ASN A 26 0.53 21.65 -0.74
C ASN A 26 -0.10 21.19 -2.06
N TYR A 27 -1.40 20.91 -2.09
CA TYR A 27 -2.06 20.33 -3.25
C TYR A 27 -1.89 21.19 -4.51
N ASP A 28 -2.12 22.49 -4.39
CA ASP A 28 -2.00 23.43 -5.52
C ASP A 28 -0.56 23.54 -6.03
N LYS A 29 0.42 23.46 -5.12
CA LYS A 29 1.85 23.43 -5.47
C LYS A 29 2.22 22.16 -6.22
N ILE A 30 1.73 20.99 -5.80
CA ILE A 30 1.97 19.74 -6.54
C ILE A 30 1.28 19.80 -7.91
N LYS A 31 0.03 20.28 -7.93
CA LYS A 31 -0.76 20.41 -9.15
C LYS A 31 -0.07 21.32 -10.16
N SER A 32 0.45 22.46 -9.72
CA SER A 32 1.20 23.37 -10.60
C SER A 32 2.47 22.70 -11.11
N CYS A 33 3.26 22.00 -10.27
CA CYS A 33 4.46 21.28 -10.72
C CYS A 33 4.18 20.21 -11.78
N ILE A 34 3.13 19.41 -11.59
CA ILE A 34 2.80 18.32 -12.52
C ILE A 34 2.18 18.88 -13.80
N SER A 35 1.29 19.86 -13.69
CA SER A 35 0.52 20.41 -14.81
C SER A 35 1.21 21.56 -15.54
N ASP A 36 2.38 22.00 -15.07
CA ASP A 36 3.13 23.10 -15.67
C ASP A 36 3.34 22.86 -17.16
N LYS A 37 3.25 23.91 -18.00
CA LYS A 37 3.36 23.78 -19.46
C LYS A 37 4.68 23.15 -19.89
N SER A 38 5.77 23.40 -19.16
CA SER A 38 7.10 22.83 -19.41
C SER A 38 7.24 21.38 -18.92
N SER A 39 6.30 20.88 -18.13
CA SER A 39 6.31 19.50 -17.63
C SER A 39 6.26 18.50 -18.79
N PRO A 40 7.18 17.51 -18.84
CA PRO A 40 7.20 16.49 -19.89
C PRO A 40 5.88 15.74 -20.04
N ILE A 41 5.07 15.67 -18.98
CA ILE A 41 3.78 14.99 -19.01
C ILE A 41 2.84 15.52 -20.09
N ASN A 42 2.98 16.79 -20.47
CA ASN A 42 2.13 17.41 -21.50
C ASN A 42 2.35 16.84 -22.90
N LYS A 43 3.46 16.12 -23.12
CA LYS A 43 3.78 15.44 -24.38
C LYS A 43 3.01 14.11 -24.54
N TYR A 44 2.44 13.59 -23.46
CA TYR A 44 1.82 12.28 -23.42
C TYR A 44 0.30 12.40 -23.29
N LYS A 45 -0.40 11.46 -23.94
CA LYS A 45 -1.83 11.22 -23.74
C LYS A 45 -1.98 9.95 -22.91
N ASP A 46 -3.09 9.82 -22.18
CA ASP A 46 -3.34 8.60 -21.43
C ASP A 46 -3.49 7.42 -22.41
N ALA A 47 -2.72 6.34 -22.20
CA ALA A 47 -2.62 5.23 -23.14
C ALA A 47 -3.91 4.39 -23.23
N HIS A 48 -4.84 4.59 -22.29
CA HIS A 48 -6.16 3.93 -22.24
C HIS A 48 -7.24 4.66 -23.06
N GLN A 49 -6.91 5.17 -24.25
CA GLN A 49 -7.95 5.57 -25.22
C GLN A 49 -8.64 4.32 -25.77
N LEU A 50 -9.68 3.85 -25.07
CA LEU A 50 -10.56 2.78 -25.56
C LEU A 50 -11.70 3.33 -26.44
N SER A 51 -11.95 4.64 -26.42
CA SER A 51 -13.07 5.27 -27.11
C SER A 51 -12.61 6.36 -28.08
N PHE A 52 -13.07 6.26 -29.34
CA PHE A 52 -12.91 7.28 -30.38
C PHE A 52 -13.64 8.60 -30.04
N LEU A 53 -14.53 8.59 -29.05
CA LEU A 53 -15.40 9.72 -28.66
C LEU A 53 -14.88 10.51 -27.44
N GLU A 54 -13.85 10.04 -26.75
CA GLU A 54 -13.29 10.77 -25.61
C GLU A 54 -12.43 11.96 -26.07
N SER A 55 -12.84 13.17 -25.67
CA SER A 55 -12.07 14.37 -25.94
C SER A 55 -10.70 14.28 -25.25
N SER A 56 -9.64 14.60 -26.00
CA SER A 56 -8.26 14.50 -25.53
C SER A 56 -7.95 15.32 -24.26
N SER A 57 -8.75 16.36 -23.97
CA SER A 57 -8.66 17.18 -22.76
C SER A 57 -9.15 16.47 -21.50
N ASN A 58 -10.23 15.68 -21.58
CA ASN A 58 -10.77 14.95 -20.44
C ASN A 58 -9.83 13.86 -19.94
N ASN A 59 -9.16 13.15 -20.86
CA ASN A 59 -8.23 12.07 -20.52
C ASN A 59 -6.95 12.58 -19.87
N LYS A 60 -6.47 13.74 -20.30
CA LYS A 60 -5.30 14.39 -19.69
C LYS A 60 -5.56 14.82 -18.24
N ASN A 61 -6.72 15.42 -17.98
CA ASN A 61 -7.13 15.79 -16.63
C ASN A 61 -7.26 14.58 -15.72
N ARG A 62 -7.77 13.45 -16.25
CA ARG A 62 -7.83 12.18 -15.53
C ARG A 62 -6.44 11.69 -15.14
N LEU A 63 -5.51 11.60 -16.09
CA LEU A 63 -4.12 11.19 -15.83
C LEU A 63 -3.46 12.06 -14.75
N ILE A 64 -3.59 13.38 -14.85
CA ILE A 64 -3.04 14.33 -13.88
C ILE A 64 -3.65 14.08 -12.50
N ASN A 65 -4.97 14.01 -12.38
CA ASN A 65 -5.64 13.74 -11.09
C ASN A 65 -5.21 12.39 -10.50
N ASP A 66 -5.04 11.39 -11.36
CA ASP A 66 -4.58 10.07 -10.97
C ASP A 66 -3.15 10.08 -10.42
N LEU A 67 -2.26 10.88 -11.01
CA LEU A 67 -0.90 11.08 -10.53
C LEU A 67 -0.88 11.88 -9.23
N LEU A 68 -1.64 12.97 -9.15
CA LEU A 68 -1.76 13.79 -7.94
C LEU A 68 -2.21 12.95 -6.75
N SER A 69 -3.23 12.10 -6.92
CA SER A 69 -3.72 11.22 -5.85
C SER A 69 -2.67 10.21 -5.36
N SER A 70 -1.72 9.84 -6.23
CA SER A 70 -0.64 8.91 -5.88
C SER A 70 0.52 9.56 -5.13
N LEU A 71 0.62 10.89 -5.13
CA LEU A 71 1.69 11.63 -4.47
C LEU A 71 1.43 11.95 -2.99
N LYS A 72 0.23 11.62 -2.47
CA LYS A 72 -0.19 12.00 -1.10
C LYS A 72 0.83 11.68 -0.02
N ASP A 73 1.25 10.42 0.08
CA ASP A 73 2.22 10.00 1.10
C ASP A 73 3.63 10.55 0.77
N ALA A 74 3.96 10.67 -0.52
CA ALA A 74 5.25 11.19 -0.96
C ALA A 74 5.45 12.66 -0.60
N THR A 75 4.40 13.49 -0.71
CA THR A 75 4.40 14.89 -0.28
C THR A 75 4.80 15.04 1.17
N TYR A 76 4.27 14.19 2.04
CA TYR A 76 4.65 14.19 3.44
C TYR A 76 6.14 13.88 3.61
N PHE A 77 6.65 12.82 2.98
CA PHE A 77 8.07 12.48 3.09
C PHE A 77 9.02 13.52 2.47
N MET A 78 8.63 14.18 1.38
CA MET A 78 9.42 15.25 0.76
C MET A 78 9.68 16.41 1.74
N LEU A 79 8.67 16.77 2.52
CA LEU A 79 8.72 17.88 3.49
C LEU A 79 9.44 17.55 4.81
N LEU A 80 9.78 16.28 5.05
CA LEU A 80 10.51 15.87 6.25
C LEU A 80 12.02 15.92 6.04
N SER A 81 12.77 16.19 7.12
CA SER A 81 14.22 15.99 7.15
C SER A 81 14.61 14.51 7.03
N LYS A 82 15.85 14.21 6.62
CA LYS A 82 16.38 12.83 6.52
C LYS A 82 16.14 12.01 7.81
N LYS A 83 16.36 12.62 8.98
CA LYS A 83 16.13 12.01 10.30
C LYS A 83 14.66 11.70 10.56
N GLU A 84 13.76 12.64 10.24
CA GLU A 84 12.32 12.45 10.44
C GLU A 84 11.72 11.42 9.49
N ARG A 85 12.19 11.36 8.23
CA ARG A 85 11.81 10.32 7.26
C ARG A 85 12.13 8.93 7.81
N LEU A 86 13.36 8.74 8.28
CA LEU A 86 13.81 7.46 8.86
C LEU A 86 12.97 7.09 10.09
N ASN A 87 12.82 8.02 11.04
CA ASN A 87 12.06 7.79 12.27
C ASN A 87 10.59 7.45 11.96
N THR A 88 9.95 8.18 11.05
CA THR A 88 8.55 7.92 10.68
C THR A 88 8.39 6.55 10.02
N THR A 89 9.28 6.21 9.08
CA THR A 89 9.32 4.90 8.40
C THR A 89 9.48 3.76 9.42
N GLN A 90 10.46 3.84 10.32
CA GLN A 90 10.69 2.83 11.35
C GLN A 90 9.50 2.68 12.31
N LYS A 91 8.93 3.80 12.75
CA LYS A 91 7.78 3.86 13.65
C LYS A 91 6.54 3.23 13.02
N MET A 92 6.24 3.55 11.76
CA MET A 92 5.10 2.98 11.02
C MET A 92 5.28 1.50 10.74
N ARG A 93 6.48 1.06 10.34
CA ARG A 93 6.80 -0.37 10.18
C ARG A 93 6.62 -1.13 11.48
N ALA A 94 7.14 -0.62 12.58
CA ALA A 94 7.01 -1.26 13.89
C ALA A 94 5.55 -1.38 14.32
N TYR A 95 4.74 -0.34 14.11
CA TYR A 95 3.30 -0.38 14.37
C TYR A 95 2.61 -1.47 13.57
N TYR A 96 2.72 -1.47 12.23
CA TYR A 96 2.00 -2.41 11.39
C TYR A 96 2.52 -3.84 11.55
N SER A 97 3.82 -4.06 11.74
CA SER A 97 4.36 -5.40 12.05
C SER A 97 3.82 -5.90 13.39
N GLY A 98 3.78 -5.05 14.42
CA GLY A 98 3.17 -5.37 15.70
C GLY A 98 1.67 -5.68 15.58
N LEU A 99 0.95 -4.90 14.74
CA LEU A 99 -0.48 -5.09 14.48
C LEU A 99 -0.76 -6.45 13.84
N ILE A 100 -0.04 -6.79 12.77
CA ILE A 100 -0.20 -8.06 12.05
C ILE A 100 0.13 -9.24 12.95
N ASN A 101 1.24 -9.17 13.71
CA ASN A 101 1.59 -10.21 14.66
C ASN A 101 0.50 -10.41 15.71
N ASN A 102 -0.02 -9.30 16.26
CA ASN A 102 -1.06 -9.34 17.28
C ASN A 102 -2.39 -9.93 16.76
N TYR A 103 -2.77 -9.64 15.51
CA TYR A 103 -3.93 -10.25 14.88
C TYR A 103 -3.70 -11.74 14.62
N LEU A 104 -2.54 -12.10 14.09
CA LEU A 104 -2.20 -13.49 13.78
C LEU A 104 -2.23 -14.36 15.04
N GLU A 105 -1.65 -13.92 16.14
CA GLU A 105 -1.65 -14.68 17.39
C GLU A 105 -3.07 -14.89 17.94
N ARG A 106 -3.96 -13.88 17.86
CA ARG A 106 -5.36 -14.05 18.26
C ARG A 106 -6.11 -15.06 17.40
N VAL A 107 -5.93 -14.99 16.08
CA VAL A 107 -6.56 -15.94 15.16
C VAL A 107 -6.04 -17.36 15.40
N LYS A 108 -4.73 -17.52 15.65
CA LYS A 108 -4.15 -18.82 15.99
C LYS A 108 -4.76 -19.42 17.25
N ILE A 109 -4.92 -18.64 18.33
CA ILE A 109 -5.54 -19.11 19.58
C ILE A 109 -6.95 -19.65 19.32
N LEU A 110 -7.76 -18.95 18.52
CA LEU A 110 -9.12 -19.39 18.21
C LEU A 110 -9.14 -20.66 17.37
N VAL A 111 -8.25 -20.78 16.38
CA VAL A 111 -8.20 -21.93 15.46
C VAL A 111 -7.55 -23.17 16.11
N GLN A 112 -6.84 -23.01 17.24
CA GLN A 112 -6.18 -24.12 17.95
C GLN A 112 -7.16 -25.08 18.64
N ASP A 113 -8.38 -24.66 18.92
CA ASP A 113 -9.43 -25.50 19.52
C ASP A 113 -10.49 -25.88 18.47
N PRO A 114 -10.28 -26.95 17.67
CA PRO A 114 -11.23 -27.37 16.64
C PRO A 114 -12.54 -27.95 17.19
N GLU A 115 -12.64 -28.12 18.52
CA GLU A 115 -13.82 -28.62 19.23
C GLU A 115 -14.57 -27.51 19.97
N LEU A 116 -14.18 -26.25 19.77
CA LEU A 116 -14.88 -25.11 20.35
C LEU A 116 -16.39 -25.19 20.05
N LEU A 117 -17.21 -25.14 21.10
CA LEU A 117 -18.67 -25.29 21.05
C LEU A 117 -19.17 -26.64 20.48
N ALA A 118 -18.33 -27.66 20.47
CA ALA A 118 -18.75 -29.05 20.26
C ALA A 118 -18.78 -29.76 21.62
N PRO A 119 -19.95 -29.93 22.26
CA PRO A 119 -20.07 -30.65 23.52
C PRO A 119 -19.96 -32.17 23.28
N LYS A 120 -18.87 -32.62 22.65
CA LYS A 120 -18.66 -34.04 22.37
C LYS A 120 -18.53 -34.82 23.68
N GLN A 121 -19.36 -35.83 23.84
CA GLN A 121 -19.24 -36.80 24.93
C GLN A 121 -19.09 -38.20 24.34
N LEU A 122 -17.99 -38.90 24.62
CA LEU A 122 -17.77 -40.28 24.12
C LEU A 122 -17.79 -40.34 22.57
N ASN A 123 -18.42 -41.38 22.00
CA ASN A 123 -18.63 -41.59 20.56
C ASN A 123 -19.83 -40.79 20.02
N ASP A 124 -20.03 -39.55 20.48
CA ASP A 124 -21.16 -38.74 20.03
C ASP A 124 -20.99 -38.36 18.55
N PRO A 125 -21.91 -38.74 17.66
CA PRO A 125 -21.86 -38.35 16.25
C PRO A 125 -22.25 -36.89 16.03
N ILE A 126 -22.51 -36.08 17.08
CA ILE A 126 -22.95 -34.67 16.95
C ILE A 126 -22.11 -33.97 15.88
N ALA A 127 -22.78 -33.68 14.77
CA ALA A 127 -22.20 -33.00 13.65
C ALA A 127 -21.65 -31.66 14.14
N LYS A 128 -20.37 -31.38 13.81
CA LYS A 128 -19.76 -30.07 14.04
C LYS A 128 -20.78 -28.99 13.69
N HIS A 129 -21.06 -28.07 14.62
CA HIS A 129 -22.00 -26.98 14.38
C HIS A 129 -21.60 -26.29 13.07
N LYS A 130 -22.45 -26.37 12.04
CA LYS A 130 -22.08 -25.94 10.68
C LYS A 130 -21.60 -24.49 10.65
N GLY A 131 -22.26 -23.62 11.42
CA GLY A 131 -21.83 -22.22 11.57
C GLY A 131 -20.45 -22.07 12.22
N VAL A 132 -20.08 -22.95 13.17
CA VAL A 132 -18.74 -22.93 13.78
C VAL A 132 -17.72 -23.39 12.75
N ALA A 133 -17.99 -24.49 12.02
CA ALA A 133 -17.11 -24.94 10.94
C ALA A 133 -16.86 -23.83 9.90
N THR A 134 -17.91 -23.13 9.46
CA THR A 134 -17.79 -21.96 8.56
C THR A 134 -16.92 -20.85 9.17
N VAL A 135 -17.08 -20.53 10.46
CA VAL A 135 -16.25 -19.53 11.14
C VAL A 135 -14.78 -19.96 11.16
N PHE A 136 -14.49 -21.23 11.45
CA PHE A 136 -13.13 -21.76 11.44
C PHE A 136 -12.51 -21.72 10.03
N ASP A 137 -13.28 -22.02 9.00
CA ASP A 137 -12.84 -21.91 7.60
C ASP A 137 -12.48 -20.45 7.25
N ILE A 138 -13.32 -19.49 7.66
CA ILE A 138 -13.05 -18.05 7.49
C ILE A 138 -11.78 -17.65 8.26
N LEU A 139 -11.65 -18.06 9.52
CA LEU A 139 -10.47 -17.78 10.34
C LEU A 139 -9.20 -18.41 9.74
N GLY A 140 -9.30 -19.58 9.13
CA GLY A 140 -8.21 -20.23 8.41
C GLY A 140 -7.70 -19.39 7.23
N ILE A 141 -8.61 -18.80 6.44
CA ILE A 141 -8.24 -17.88 5.36
C ILE A 141 -7.60 -16.61 5.91
N ILE A 142 -8.22 -15.98 6.93
CA ILE A 142 -7.69 -14.77 7.58
C ILE A 142 -6.28 -15.04 8.14
N LYS A 143 -6.06 -16.20 8.77
CA LYS A 143 -4.76 -16.62 9.28
C LYS A 143 -3.73 -16.65 8.15
N LYS A 144 -4.05 -17.29 7.03
CA LYS A 144 -3.16 -17.38 5.86
C LYS A 144 -2.81 -15.99 5.32
N ASP A 145 -3.78 -15.09 5.24
CA ASP A 145 -3.56 -13.69 4.82
C ASP A 145 -2.58 -12.94 5.72
N LEU A 146 -2.77 -13.08 7.03
CA LEU A 146 -1.89 -12.46 8.03
C LEU A 146 -0.48 -13.07 7.98
N GLU A 147 -0.35 -14.38 7.75
CA GLU A 147 0.94 -15.05 7.57
C GLU A 147 1.67 -14.57 6.32
N LEU A 148 0.98 -14.37 5.19
CA LEU A 148 1.58 -13.78 3.99
C LEU A 148 2.04 -12.35 4.23
N GLU A 149 1.22 -11.50 4.86
CA GLU A 149 1.62 -10.13 5.21
C GLU A 149 2.82 -10.11 6.18
N GLN A 150 2.84 -11.01 7.17
CA GLN A 150 3.98 -11.15 8.08
C GLN A 150 5.25 -11.57 7.32
N LYS A 151 5.13 -12.54 6.41
CA LYS A 151 6.25 -13.00 5.56
C LYS A 151 6.77 -11.88 4.66
N TYR A 152 5.87 -11.12 4.04
CA TYR A 152 6.23 -9.93 3.27
C TYR A 152 7.05 -8.94 4.11
N ARG A 153 6.57 -8.62 5.31
CA ARG A 153 7.25 -7.68 6.23
C ARG A 153 8.61 -8.16 6.71
N LYS A 154 8.76 -9.45 7.01
CA LYS A 154 10.05 -10.05 7.39
C LYS A 154 11.09 -9.98 6.26
N LYS A 155 10.64 -9.97 5.00
CA LYS A 155 11.50 -9.87 3.81
C LYS A 155 11.80 -8.42 3.40
N MET A 156 11.20 -7.43 4.03
CA MET A 156 11.50 -6.03 3.70
C MET A 156 12.92 -5.68 4.15
N PRO A 157 13.68 -4.96 3.32
CA PRO A 157 15.01 -4.51 3.71
C PRO A 157 14.90 -3.51 4.86
N ARG A 158 16.03 -3.31 5.57
CA ARG A 158 16.13 -2.35 6.67
C ARG A 158 15.68 -0.97 6.20
N ALA A 159 14.91 -0.28 7.05
CA ALA A 159 14.46 1.07 6.76
C ALA A 159 15.64 2.04 6.73
N GLY A 160 15.82 2.70 5.59
CA GLY A 160 16.67 3.88 5.41
C GLY A 160 15.83 5.16 5.32
N HIS A 161 16.50 6.31 5.27
CA HIS A 161 15.82 7.62 5.19
C HIS A 161 15.04 7.81 3.87
N LEU A 162 15.39 7.05 2.82
CA LEU A 162 14.70 7.06 1.53
C LEU A 162 13.52 6.10 1.43
N THR A 163 13.47 5.11 2.32
CA THR A 163 12.56 3.97 2.17
C THR A 163 11.09 4.38 2.14
N GLY A 164 10.70 5.36 2.98
CA GLY A 164 9.34 5.89 2.94
C GLY A 164 8.99 6.58 1.63
N LEU A 165 9.93 7.35 1.09
CA LEU A 165 9.78 8.03 -0.19
C LEU A 165 9.71 7.04 -1.35
N GLN A 166 10.63 6.07 -1.41
CA GLN A 166 10.64 4.98 -2.40
C GLN A 166 9.29 4.25 -2.44
N ILE A 167 8.78 3.82 -1.29
CA ILE A 167 7.52 3.07 -1.23
C ILE A 167 6.32 3.96 -1.63
N SER A 168 6.31 5.22 -1.18
CA SER A 168 5.23 6.16 -1.50
C SER A 168 5.16 6.53 -2.99
N LEU A 169 6.30 6.60 -3.68
CA LEU A 169 6.38 6.96 -5.10
C LEU A 169 6.16 5.76 -6.04
N GLY A 170 6.13 4.54 -5.53
CA GLY A 170 6.01 3.35 -6.38
C GLY A 170 4.77 3.34 -7.28
N LYS A 171 3.61 3.74 -6.74
CA LYS A 171 2.37 3.87 -7.53
C LYS A 171 2.47 4.98 -8.59
N PHE A 172 3.13 6.09 -8.25
CA PHE A 172 3.32 7.22 -9.16
C PHE A 172 4.18 6.82 -10.36
N PHE A 173 5.37 6.24 -10.13
CA PHE A 173 6.23 5.76 -11.21
C PHE A 173 5.57 4.67 -12.06
N TYR A 174 4.85 3.75 -11.42
CA TYR A 174 4.11 2.72 -12.14
C TYR A 174 3.06 3.32 -13.09
N LYS A 175 2.31 4.35 -12.63
CA LYS A 175 1.34 5.06 -13.48
C LYS A 175 2.02 5.79 -14.64
N LEU A 176 3.13 6.50 -14.38
CA LEU A 176 3.89 7.15 -15.46
C LEU A 176 4.34 6.13 -16.52
N ARG A 177 4.84 4.96 -16.09
CA ARG A 177 5.25 3.87 -16.99
C ARG A 177 4.06 3.33 -17.80
N LEU A 178 2.91 3.14 -17.17
CA LEU A 178 1.69 2.68 -17.85
C LEU A 178 1.20 3.67 -18.92
N SER A 179 1.33 4.98 -18.67
CA SER A 179 0.95 6.02 -19.63
C SER A 179 2.00 6.25 -20.72
N GLY A 180 2.98 5.35 -20.88
CA GLY A 180 3.98 5.41 -21.95
C GLY A 180 5.06 6.47 -21.76
N ILE A 181 5.16 7.10 -20.59
CA ILE A 181 6.14 8.15 -20.33
C ILE A 181 7.54 7.53 -20.23
N ILE A 182 8.48 7.97 -21.06
CA ILE A 182 9.84 7.42 -21.07
C ILE A 182 10.61 7.76 -19.78
N GLN A 183 11.56 6.91 -19.38
CA GLN A 183 12.29 7.06 -18.12
C GLN A 183 12.92 8.45 -17.93
N LYS A 184 13.53 9.02 -18.98
CA LYS A 184 14.11 10.38 -18.96
C LYS A 184 13.10 11.45 -18.53
N ASP A 185 11.88 11.35 -19.03
CA ASP A 185 10.80 12.29 -18.72
C ASP A 185 10.24 12.04 -17.32
N GLN A 186 10.13 10.78 -16.89
CA GLN A 186 9.76 10.44 -15.51
C GLN A 186 10.75 11.05 -14.49
N ILE A 187 12.05 10.93 -14.75
CA ILE A 187 13.11 11.51 -13.90
C ILE A 187 12.99 13.02 -13.88
N THR A 188 12.76 13.66 -15.03
CA THR A 188 12.62 15.12 -15.13
C THR A 188 11.41 15.62 -14.34
N ILE A 189 10.28 14.92 -14.38
CA ILE A 189 9.08 15.26 -13.59
C ILE A 189 9.40 15.23 -12.09
N ILE A 190 10.09 14.19 -11.61
CA ILE A 190 10.49 14.08 -10.20
C ILE A 190 11.51 15.14 -9.80
N GLN A 191 12.49 15.43 -10.67
CA GLN A 191 13.45 16.51 -10.44
C GLN A 191 12.76 17.85 -10.23
N ASN A 192 11.78 18.18 -11.07
CA ASN A 192 11.02 19.42 -10.93
C ASN A 192 10.20 19.46 -9.64
N LEU A 193 9.60 18.32 -9.28
CA LEU A 193 8.87 18.20 -8.01
C LEU A 193 9.82 18.41 -6.82
N PHE A 194 10.97 17.74 -6.79
CA PHE A 194 11.92 17.84 -5.67
C PHE A 194 12.51 19.24 -5.53
N LYS A 195 12.83 19.89 -6.65
CA LYS A 195 13.25 21.30 -6.67
C LYS A 195 12.19 22.22 -6.10
N SER A 196 10.91 22.01 -6.45
CA SER A 196 9.83 22.85 -5.93
C SER A 196 9.66 22.69 -4.41
N PHE A 197 9.93 21.51 -3.87
CA PHE A 197 9.76 21.20 -2.45
C PHE A 197 11.05 21.34 -1.62
N ASP A 198 12.13 21.86 -2.21
CA ASP A 198 13.45 22.01 -1.57
C ASP A 198 13.88 20.72 -0.85
N VAL A 199 13.61 19.58 -1.49
CA VAL A 199 13.90 18.27 -0.92
C VAL A 199 15.42 18.16 -0.79
N ASP A 200 15.92 18.19 0.45
CA ASP A 200 17.34 17.98 0.79
C ASP A 200 17.79 16.62 0.21
N TRP A 201 18.41 16.73 -0.96
CA TRP A 201 18.79 15.63 -1.82
C TRP A 201 20.08 16.05 -2.53
N GLU A 202 21.21 15.75 -1.88
CA GLU A 202 22.57 15.91 -2.43
C GLU A 202 22.81 15.08 -3.71
N GLU A 203 21.89 14.16 -3.99
CA GLU A 203 21.88 13.22 -5.10
C GLU A 203 21.05 13.74 -6.30
N GLY A 204 20.95 15.07 -6.53
CA GLY A 204 20.05 15.66 -7.57
C GLY A 204 20.34 15.24 -9.01
N ASP A 205 21.44 14.50 -9.19
CA ASP A 205 21.81 13.81 -10.40
C ASP A 205 20.73 12.83 -10.86
N ARG A 206 20.51 12.82 -12.18
CA ARG A 206 19.52 11.96 -12.84
C ARG A 206 19.77 10.49 -12.55
N GLU A 207 21.03 10.10 -12.42
CA GLU A 207 21.42 8.72 -12.16
C GLU A 207 21.00 8.28 -10.76
N ASN A 208 21.13 9.12 -9.74
CA ASN A 208 20.70 8.78 -8.39
C ASN A 208 19.18 8.70 -8.25
N ILE A 209 18.42 9.57 -8.92
CA ILE A 209 16.95 9.45 -8.96
C ILE A 209 16.55 8.12 -9.60
N LYS A 210 17.27 7.66 -10.62
CA LYS A 210 17.04 6.36 -11.24
C LYS A 210 17.36 5.21 -10.28
N LEU A 211 18.59 5.16 -9.76
CA LEU A 211 19.12 4.04 -8.99
C LEU A 211 18.60 3.99 -7.55
N SER A 212 18.63 5.11 -6.83
CA SER A 212 18.29 5.21 -5.41
C SER A 212 16.80 5.40 -5.15
N LEU A 213 16.00 5.80 -6.14
CA LEU A 213 14.58 6.13 -5.95
C LEU A 213 13.64 5.36 -6.87
N GLN A 214 13.74 5.56 -8.18
CA GLN A 214 12.79 5.01 -9.16
C GLN A 214 12.82 3.48 -9.19
N ASN A 215 14.00 2.87 -9.33
CA ASN A 215 14.14 1.41 -9.40
C ASN A 215 13.60 0.73 -8.13
N PRO A 216 14.01 1.12 -6.90
CA PRO A 216 13.43 0.56 -5.67
C PRO A 216 11.93 0.81 -5.56
N ALA A 217 11.44 2.00 -5.93
CA ALA A 217 10.03 2.34 -5.86
C ALA A 217 9.16 1.41 -6.71
N ILE A 218 9.60 1.16 -7.95
CA ILE A 218 8.92 0.23 -8.87
C ILE A 218 8.96 -1.19 -8.29
N GLU A 219 10.13 -1.65 -7.82
CA GLU A 219 10.30 -2.99 -7.25
C GLU A 219 9.37 -3.21 -6.04
N TYR A 220 9.30 -2.27 -5.10
CA TYR A 220 8.40 -2.37 -3.95
C TYR A 220 6.93 -2.43 -4.37
N PHE A 221 6.55 -1.63 -5.35
CA PHE A 221 5.18 -1.56 -5.82
C PHE A 221 4.78 -2.82 -6.60
N GLU A 222 5.67 -3.39 -7.41
CA GLU A 222 5.44 -4.65 -8.11
C GLU A 222 5.29 -5.81 -7.12
N LYS A 223 6.16 -5.90 -6.11
CA LYS A 223 6.01 -6.88 -5.02
C LYS A 223 4.68 -6.72 -4.29
N MET A 224 4.23 -5.48 -4.06
CA MET A 224 2.91 -5.22 -3.47
C MET A 224 1.76 -5.68 -4.37
N ARG A 225 1.82 -5.39 -5.66
CA ARG A 225 0.76 -5.78 -6.61
C ARG A 225 0.66 -7.29 -6.74
N LEU A 226 1.79 -7.99 -6.84
CA LEU A 226 1.81 -9.45 -6.87
C LEU A 226 1.20 -10.06 -5.61
N ASP A 227 1.54 -9.52 -4.43
CA ASP A 227 0.94 -9.95 -3.16
C ASP A 227 -0.58 -9.76 -3.14
N VAL A 228 -1.08 -8.64 -3.67
CA VAL A 228 -2.54 -8.38 -3.78
C VAL A 228 -3.21 -9.27 -4.83
N GLN A 229 -2.58 -9.52 -5.97
CA GLN A 229 -3.11 -10.40 -7.02
C GLN A 229 -3.21 -11.86 -6.56
N ASN A 230 -2.32 -12.30 -5.67
CA ASN A 230 -2.33 -13.67 -5.19
C ASN A 230 -3.48 -13.98 -4.21
N ILE A 231 -4.23 -12.99 -3.74
CA ILE A 231 -5.38 -13.17 -2.83
C ILE A 231 -6.49 -13.99 -3.50
N SER A 232 -6.73 -13.78 -4.79
CA SER A 232 -7.75 -14.53 -5.54
C SER A 232 -7.36 -15.99 -5.80
N ASN A 233 -6.08 -16.35 -5.61
CA ASN A 233 -5.55 -17.68 -5.95
C ASN A 233 -5.65 -18.68 -4.79
N TYR A 234 -6.45 -18.39 -3.77
CA TYR A 234 -6.62 -19.29 -2.64
C TYR A 234 -7.57 -20.44 -2.97
N HIS A 235 -7.28 -21.59 -2.38
CA HIS A 235 -8.24 -22.68 -2.30
C HIS A 235 -9.24 -22.37 -1.19
N TYR A 236 -10.48 -22.07 -1.56
CA TYR A 236 -11.56 -21.78 -0.62
C TYR A 236 -12.30 -23.07 -0.24
N PRO A 237 -12.59 -23.31 1.05
CA PRO A 237 -13.37 -24.47 1.49
C PRO A 237 -14.78 -24.48 0.87
N LYS A 238 -15.29 -25.68 0.55
CA LYS A 238 -16.64 -25.89 -0.02
C LYS A 238 -17.78 -25.41 0.89
N SER A 239 -17.50 -25.23 2.17
CA SER A 239 -18.43 -24.68 3.17
C SER A 239 -18.72 -23.19 2.98
N LEU A 240 -17.90 -22.48 2.19
CA LEU A 240 -18.07 -21.06 1.88
C LEU A 240 -18.74 -20.90 0.52
N ASN A 241 -19.79 -20.09 0.45
CA ASN A 241 -20.43 -19.74 -0.81
C ASN A 241 -19.66 -18.61 -1.52
N ASP A 242 -19.90 -18.46 -2.83
CA ASP A 242 -19.20 -17.49 -3.68
C ASP A 242 -19.34 -16.05 -3.20
N LYS A 243 -20.51 -15.69 -2.65
CA LYS A 243 -20.75 -14.34 -2.12
C LYS A 243 -19.86 -14.02 -0.94
N ILE A 244 -19.67 -14.98 -0.02
CA ILE A 244 -18.75 -14.83 1.12
C ILE A 244 -17.31 -14.72 0.61
N ILE A 245 -16.92 -15.58 -0.34
CA ILE A 245 -15.57 -15.59 -0.92
C ILE A 245 -15.24 -14.25 -1.57
N ILE A 246 -16.12 -13.72 -2.43
CA ILE A 246 -15.94 -12.43 -3.11
C ILE A 246 -15.77 -11.32 -2.07
N ASN A 247 -16.66 -11.25 -1.08
CA ASN A 247 -16.57 -10.25 -0.02
C ASN A 247 -15.25 -10.37 0.76
N MET A 248 -14.80 -11.59 1.10
CA MET A 248 -13.52 -11.79 1.79
C MET A 248 -12.33 -11.29 0.96
N ILE A 249 -12.32 -11.57 -0.35
CA ILE A 249 -11.29 -11.06 -1.27
C ILE A 249 -11.30 -9.53 -1.27
N GLU A 250 -12.47 -8.90 -1.42
CA GLU A 250 -12.61 -7.45 -1.43
C GLU A 250 -12.11 -6.82 -0.12
N GLN A 251 -12.52 -7.35 1.03
CA GLN A 251 -12.08 -6.85 2.34
C GLN A 251 -10.58 -7.02 2.54
N ASN A 252 -9.99 -8.13 2.08
CA ASN A 252 -8.55 -8.34 2.16
C ASN A 252 -7.78 -7.36 1.26
N VAL A 253 -8.25 -7.11 0.04
CA VAL A 253 -7.69 -6.08 -0.84
C VAL A 253 -7.75 -4.70 -0.17
N ILE A 254 -8.88 -4.35 0.46
CA ILE A 254 -9.04 -3.08 1.20
C ILE A 254 -8.06 -3.03 2.37
N PHE A 255 -7.96 -4.11 3.14
CA PHE A 255 -7.04 -4.20 4.27
C PHE A 255 -5.59 -3.99 3.84
N LYS A 256 -5.13 -4.72 2.83
CA LYS A 256 -3.78 -4.61 2.26
C LYS A 256 -3.47 -3.22 1.74
N LYS A 257 -4.46 -2.52 1.15
CA LYS A 257 -4.32 -1.11 0.71
C LYS A 257 -4.23 -0.12 1.88
N ARG A 258 -4.90 -0.40 3.01
CA ARG A 258 -4.87 0.45 4.22
C ARG A 258 -3.62 0.26 5.06
N VAL A 259 -3.01 -0.91 4.97
CA VAL A 259 -1.75 -1.23 5.63
C VAL A 259 -0.61 -0.49 4.92
N ARG A 260 -0.09 0.57 5.56
CA ARG A 260 1.07 1.31 5.01
C ARG A 260 2.32 0.44 5.13
N ARG A 261 3.11 0.45 4.07
CA ARG A 261 4.29 -0.41 3.87
C ARG A 261 5.61 0.34 4.01
N PHE A 262 5.57 1.67 4.02
CA PHE A 262 6.71 2.49 4.38
C PHE A 262 7.05 2.36 5.85
#